data_AF-A0AAC9XL85-F1
#
_entry.id   AF-A0AAC9XL85-F1
#
_cell.length_a   1.000
_cell.length_b   1.000
_cell.length_c   1.000
_cell.angle_alpha   90.00
_cell.angle_beta   90.00
_cell.angle_gamma   90.00
#
_symmetry.space_group_name_H-M   'P 1'
#
loop_
_entity.id
_entity.type
_entity.pdbx_description
1 polymer ?
#
loop_
_entity_poly.entity_id
_entity_poly.type
_entity_poly.pdbx_seq_one_letter_code
_entity_poly.pdbx_strand_id
1 'polypeptide(L)'
;MKDLEKLKQILNETVTIDNLNRTNDYFIRYLFSHKGNENIALNFINSVFKDLGFETFKKIEILNPFNIAENYDEKESIAPKVDSRLDIKATTETDITVLIEIQARGNEDFIKRALYYWAYNYSSSLNKGAFYDELKPTVSINITNFILTDEDKVHSCYVLKELNNNKILIDHCQLHFVELPKFNFKDINKKIENLDNIHKEFISWVKFFKGEDMSNLIKENTIFEEVEKKCCTFINNTPVMDKYKKREVDTYFFDKSLELDLKKAKEEGIEQGEKNKAISMAKNMKARDMDLNLISELTGLSIEEIKKL
;
A
#
# COMPACT_ATOMS: atom_id res chain seq x y z
N MET A 1 2.98 -29.15 -6.74
CA MET A 1 3.87 -28.96 -7.91
C MET A 1 3.92 -27.50 -8.35
N LYS A 2 2.78 -26.83 -8.61
CA LYS A 2 2.74 -25.41 -9.03
C LYS A 2 3.41 -24.43 -8.06
N ASP A 3 3.19 -24.55 -6.74
CA ASP A 3 3.81 -23.62 -5.79
C ASP A 3 5.34 -23.82 -5.69
N LEU A 4 5.81 -25.07 -5.79
CA LEU A 4 7.24 -25.37 -5.84
C LEU A 4 7.91 -24.81 -7.11
N GLU A 5 7.23 -24.87 -8.25
CA GLU A 5 7.69 -24.25 -9.49
C GLU A 5 7.75 -22.72 -9.35
N LYS A 6 6.73 -22.10 -8.74
CA LYS A 6 6.72 -20.65 -8.53
C LYS A 6 7.82 -20.18 -7.58
N LEU A 7 8.10 -20.94 -6.52
CA LEU A 7 9.21 -20.66 -5.62
C LEU A 7 10.57 -20.79 -6.31
N LYS A 8 10.76 -21.87 -7.07
CA LYS A 8 11.96 -22.03 -7.90
C LYS A 8 12.11 -20.89 -8.90
N GLN A 9 11.01 -20.41 -9.47
CA GLN A 9 11.02 -19.22 -10.32
C GLN A 9 11.51 -18.00 -9.52
N ILE A 10 10.86 -17.61 -8.43
CA ILE A 10 11.24 -16.41 -7.65
C ILE A 10 12.71 -16.46 -7.18
N LEU A 11 13.17 -17.64 -6.73
CA LEU A 11 14.52 -17.80 -6.21
C LEU A 11 15.60 -17.83 -7.31
N ASN A 12 15.33 -18.48 -8.44
CA ASN A 12 16.33 -18.68 -9.50
C ASN A 12 16.24 -17.67 -10.64
N GLU A 13 15.14 -16.93 -10.76
CA GLU A 13 14.99 -15.88 -11.76
C GLU A 13 16.01 -14.78 -11.49
N THR A 14 16.75 -14.42 -12.54
CA THR A 14 17.64 -13.27 -12.53
C THR A 14 16.78 -12.02 -12.49
N VAL A 15 16.96 -11.20 -11.46
CA VAL A 15 16.28 -9.91 -11.36
C VAL A 15 17.05 -8.91 -12.23
N THR A 16 16.33 -8.18 -13.07
CA THR A 16 16.78 -7.10 -13.94
C THR A 16 15.98 -5.84 -13.61
N ILE A 17 16.35 -4.71 -14.21
CA ILE A 17 15.64 -3.43 -14.00
C ILE A 17 14.17 -3.52 -14.45
N ASP A 18 13.90 -4.36 -15.45
CA ASP A 18 12.59 -4.48 -16.10
C ASP A 18 11.65 -5.42 -15.34
N ASN A 19 12.17 -6.46 -14.67
CA ASN A 19 11.35 -7.39 -13.89
C ASN A 19 11.41 -7.15 -12.37
N LEU A 20 12.13 -6.13 -11.91
CA LEU A 20 12.17 -5.73 -10.51
C LEU A 20 10.77 -5.32 -10.04
N ASN A 21 10.30 -5.88 -8.91
CA ASN A 21 9.08 -5.45 -8.27
C ASN A 21 9.29 -4.09 -7.60
N ARG A 22 8.89 -3.03 -8.31
CA ARG A 22 9.03 -1.64 -7.86
C ARG A 22 8.03 -1.25 -6.77
N THR A 23 7.22 -2.18 -6.28
CA THR A 23 6.32 -1.96 -5.12
C THR A 23 6.73 -2.75 -3.87
N ASN A 24 7.85 -3.48 -3.93
CA ASN A 24 8.41 -4.18 -2.79
C ASN A 24 8.92 -3.18 -1.74
N ASP A 25 8.45 -3.31 -0.50
CA ASP A 25 8.77 -2.42 0.64
C ASP A 25 10.29 -2.31 0.86
N TYR A 26 11.00 -3.44 0.84
CA TYR A 26 12.44 -3.48 1.03
C TYR A 26 13.21 -2.75 -0.07
N PHE A 27 12.77 -2.89 -1.33
CA PHE A 27 13.35 -2.12 -2.45
C PHE A 27 13.06 -0.62 -2.33
N ILE A 28 11.83 -0.23 -1.99
CA ILE A 28 11.44 1.18 -1.84
C ILE A 28 12.22 1.87 -0.72
N ARG A 29 12.39 1.18 0.41
CA ARG A 29 13.26 1.66 1.50
C ARG A 29 14.68 1.87 1.01
N TYR A 30 15.25 0.94 0.24
CA TYR A 30 16.57 1.15 -0.36
C TYR A 30 16.59 2.35 -1.31
N LEU A 31 15.61 2.46 -2.21
CA LEU A 31 15.59 3.49 -3.25
C LEU A 31 15.47 4.90 -2.67
N PHE A 32 14.63 5.10 -1.66
CA PHE A 32 14.35 6.44 -1.14
C PHE A 32 15.06 6.79 0.17
N SER A 33 15.39 5.80 1.02
CA SER A 33 15.97 6.08 2.35
C SER A 33 17.45 5.72 2.47
N HIS A 34 18.08 5.08 1.47
CA HIS A 34 19.53 4.87 1.51
C HIS A 34 20.28 6.21 1.48
N LYS A 35 21.30 6.35 2.34
CA LYS A 35 22.11 7.56 2.43
C LYS A 35 22.64 7.97 1.04
N GLY A 36 22.47 9.24 0.69
CA GLY A 36 22.84 9.76 -0.63
C GLY A 36 21.73 9.67 -1.69
N ASN A 37 20.53 9.19 -1.34
CA ASN A 37 19.37 9.15 -2.25
C ASN A 37 18.35 10.27 -1.95
N GLU A 38 18.74 11.29 -1.17
CA GLU A 38 17.85 12.39 -0.77
C GLU A 38 17.27 13.12 -2.00
N ASN A 39 18.04 13.22 -3.09
CA ASN A 39 17.58 13.83 -4.34
C ASN A 39 16.43 13.04 -4.99
N ILE A 40 16.51 11.71 -4.98
CA ILE A 40 15.48 10.82 -5.51
C ILE A 40 14.19 10.96 -4.70
N ALA A 41 14.30 10.87 -3.37
CA ALA A 41 13.16 11.02 -2.47
C ALA A 41 12.54 12.42 -2.54
N LEU A 42 13.36 13.47 -2.58
CA LEU A 42 12.89 14.85 -2.75
C LEU A 42 12.15 15.04 -4.08
N ASN A 43 12.66 14.47 -5.18
CA ASN A 43 12.00 14.57 -6.48
C ASN A 43 10.61 13.91 -6.45
N PHE A 44 10.50 12.71 -5.86
CA PHE A 44 9.21 12.05 -5.71
C PHE A 44 8.25 12.86 -4.84
N ILE A 45 8.67 13.30 -3.64
CA ILE A 45 7.85 14.14 -2.74
C ILE A 45 7.37 15.39 -3.47
N ASN A 46 8.27 16.12 -4.13
CA ASN A 46 7.91 17.32 -4.87
C ASN A 46 6.94 17.03 -6.01
N SER A 47 7.06 15.89 -6.70
CA SER A 47 6.11 15.51 -7.75
C SER A 47 4.70 15.30 -7.20
N VAL A 48 4.56 14.68 -6.01
CA VAL A 48 3.28 14.50 -5.32
C VAL A 48 2.67 15.85 -4.94
N PHE A 49 3.46 16.75 -4.37
CA PHE A 49 2.98 18.08 -3.97
C PHE A 49 2.54 18.92 -5.18
N LYS A 50 3.38 18.94 -6.22
CA LYS A 50 3.13 19.63 -7.49
C LYS A 50 1.83 19.19 -8.15
N ASP A 51 1.53 17.89 -8.15
CA ASP A 51 0.33 17.33 -8.80
C ASP A 51 -0.98 17.93 -8.26
N LEU A 52 -0.99 18.38 -7.00
CA LEU A 52 -2.15 19.05 -6.38
C LEU A 52 -1.93 20.55 -6.15
N GLY A 53 -0.87 21.13 -6.74
CA GLY A 53 -0.58 22.56 -6.69
C GLY A 53 0.00 23.06 -5.36
N PHE A 54 0.54 22.18 -4.52
CA PHE A 54 1.23 22.57 -3.29
C PHE A 54 2.66 23.09 -3.57
N GLU A 55 3.19 23.88 -2.65
CA GLU A 55 4.58 24.36 -2.70
C GLU A 55 5.57 23.20 -2.52
N THR A 56 6.72 23.31 -3.18
CA THR A 56 7.78 22.30 -3.18
C THR A 56 8.91 22.63 -2.22
N PHE A 57 9.67 21.61 -1.86
CA PHE A 57 10.83 21.72 -0.99
C PHE A 57 12.13 21.80 -1.78
N LYS A 58 13.14 22.42 -1.18
CA LYS A 58 14.50 22.52 -1.73
C LYS A 58 15.40 21.41 -1.22
N LYS A 59 15.13 20.88 -0.02
CA LYS A 59 15.97 19.87 0.62
C LYS A 59 15.15 19.01 1.58
N ILE A 60 15.54 17.75 1.69
CA ILE A 60 15.12 16.89 2.81
C ILE A 60 16.33 16.32 3.54
N GLU A 61 16.10 15.91 4.78
CA GLU A 61 16.96 15.03 5.56
C GLU A 61 16.19 13.75 5.88
N ILE A 62 16.77 12.59 5.55
CA ILE A 62 16.20 11.28 5.85
C ILE A 62 16.51 10.94 7.31
N LEU A 63 15.46 10.73 8.11
CA LEU A 63 15.56 10.48 9.55
C LEU A 63 15.67 8.99 9.90
N ASN A 64 15.25 8.10 9.00
CA ASN A 64 15.32 6.65 9.18
C ASN A 64 16.11 5.97 8.03
N PRO A 65 17.40 6.29 7.84
CA PRO A 65 18.15 5.86 6.68
C PRO A 65 18.24 4.33 6.58
N PHE A 66 18.12 3.80 5.36
CA PHE A 66 18.24 2.37 5.11
C PHE A 66 19.65 1.88 5.47
N ASN A 67 19.72 0.91 6.39
CA ASN A 67 20.97 0.27 6.80
C ASN A 67 21.02 -1.20 6.35
N ILE A 68 21.96 -1.54 5.47
CA ILE A 68 22.15 -2.89 4.94
C ILE A 68 22.54 -3.89 6.04
N ALA A 69 23.35 -3.46 7.01
CA ALA A 69 23.92 -4.29 8.07
C ALA A 69 22.92 -4.58 9.20
N GLU A 70 22.12 -3.60 9.62
CA GLU A 70 21.08 -3.81 10.65
C GLU A 70 19.93 -4.67 10.14
N ASN A 71 19.68 -4.70 8.83
CA ASN A 71 18.68 -5.60 8.26
C ASN A 71 19.10 -7.10 8.31
N TYR A 72 20.33 -7.45 8.73
CA TYR A 72 20.76 -8.87 8.86
C TYR A 72 20.24 -9.52 10.14
N ASP A 73 20.00 -8.72 11.17
CA ASP A 73 19.42 -9.14 12.44
C ASP A 73 18.13 -8.33 12.66
N GLU A 74 16.98 -8.88 12.27
CA GLU A 74 15.69 -8.47 12.84
C GLU A 74 15.62 -8.88 14.32
N LYS A 75 16.62 -8.52 15.13
CA LYS A 75 16.41 -8.36 16.55
C LYS A 75 15.60 -7.09 16.69
N GLU A 76 14.39 -7.27 17.17
CA GLU A 76 13.47 -6.24 17.65
C GLU A 76 14.24 -5.07 18.28
N SER A 77 14.55 -4.05 17.47
CA SER A 77 15.10 -2.81 17.99
C SER A 77 14.04 -2.19 18.88
N ILE A 78 14.47 -1.73 20.05
CA ILE A 78 13.69 -1.07 21.12
C ILE A 78 13.06 0.26 20.64
N ALA A 79 13.21 0.62 19.36
CA ALA A 79 12.47 1.70 18.74
C ALA A 79 10.96 1.40 18.79
N PRO A 80 10.11 2.40 19.11
CA PRO A 80 8.67 2.19 19.13
C PRO A 80 8.22 1.58 17.79
N LYS A 81 7.43 0.49 17.87
CA LYS A 81 6.96 -0.36 16.75
C LYS A 81 6.35 0.39 15.54
N VAL A 82 6.12 1.70 15.66
CA VAL A 82 5.59 2.59 14.63
C VAL A 82 6.69 3.11 13.70
N ASP A 83 7.88 3.46 14.22
CA ASP A 83 8.97 4.02 13.42
C ASP A 83 9.64 2.93 12.55
N SER A 84 9.66 1.69 13.04
CA SER A 84 10.18 0.53 12.30
C SER A 84 9.29 0.04 11.15
N ARG A 85 8.09 0.63 10.99
CA ARG A 85 7.11 0.23 9.96
C ARG A 85 7.00 1.22 8.81
N LEU A 86 7.48 2.45 8.97
CA LEU A 86 7.49 3.45 7.92
C LEU A 86 8.61 3.16 6.92
N ASP A 87 8.30 3.22 5.62
CA ASP A 87 9.33 3.02 4.61
C ASP A 87 10.31 4.17 4.57
N ILE A 88 9.81 5.42 4.57
CA ILE A 88 10.63 6.63 4.68
C ILE A 88 10.01 7.61 5.67
N LYS A 89 10.88 8.23 6.46
CA LYS A 89 10.60 9.40 7.30
C LYS A 89 11.67 10.43 7.02
N ALA A 90 11.26 11.61 6.59
CA ALA A 90 12.14 12.72 6.26
C ALA A 90 11.63 14.02 6.87
N THR A 91 12.52 14.99 7.03
CA THR A 91 12.17 16.38 7.35
C THR A 91 12.62 17.31 6.24
N THR A 92 11.83 18.33 5.92
CA THR A 92 12.16 19.34 4.91
C THR A 92 13.01 20.48 5.50
N GLU A 93 13.49 21.40 4.67
CA GLU A 93 14.16 22.63 5.16
C GLU A 93 13.22 23.60 5.91
N THR A 94 11.91 23.34 5.88
CA THR A 94 10.86 24.12 6.56
C THR A 94 10.29 23.38 7.79
N ASP A 95 11.02 22.37 8.28
CA ASP A 95 10.63 21.50 9.40
C ASP A 95 9.35 20.67 9.19
N ILE A 96 8.88 20.52 7.95
CA ILE A 96 7.74 19.63 7.67
C ILE A 96 8.23 18.19 7.70
N THR A 97 7.56 17.36 8.51
CA THR A 97 7.82 15.92 8.53
C THR A 97 7.04 15.25 7.40
N VAL A 98 7.73 14.53 6.51
CA VAL A 98 7.13 13.75 5.43
C VAL A 98 7.34 12.26 5.71
N LEU A 99 6.23 11.52 5.75
CA LEU A 99 6.18 10.08 5.91
C LEU A 99 5.80 9.47 4.55
N ILE A 100 6.52 8.46 4.08
CA ILE A 100 6.17 7.72 2.88
C ILE A 100 6.00 6.25 3.26
N GLU A 101 4.87 5.69 2.86
CA GLU A 101 4.51 4.29 3.03
C GLU A 101 4.15 3.70 1.66
N ILE A 102 4.69 2.52 1.32
CA ILE A 102 4.18 1.70 0.23
C ILE A 102 3.51 0.46 0.78
N GLN A 103 2.32 0.16 0.26
CA GLN A 103 1.57 -0.99 0.69
C GLN A 103 1.01 -1.75 -0.51
N ALA A 104 1.52 -2.98 -0.70
CA ALA A 104 1.02 -3.87 -1.73
C ALA A 104 -0.41 -4.38 -1.44
N ARG A 105 -0.81 -4.44 -0.17
CA ARG A 105 -2.08 -5.04 0.28
C ARG A 105 -2.71 -4.28 1.43
N GLY A 106 -4.01 -4.13 1.41
CA GLY A 106 -4.73 -3.61 2.55
C GLY A 106 -6.23 -3.65 2.34
N ASN A 107 -6.91 -3.02 3.28
CA ASN A 107 -8.34 -2.82 3.30
C ASN A 107 -8.60 -1.41 3.83
N GLU A 108 -9.85 -1.08 4.10
CA GLU A 108 -10.26 0.23 4.63
C GLU A 108 -9.58 0.59 5.96
N ASP A 109 -9.13 -0.38 6.77
CA ASP A 109 -8.41 -0.11 8.01
C ASP A 109 -7.02 0.50 7.77
N PHE A 110 -6.50 0.43 6.54
CA PHE A 110 -5.26 1.10 6.19
C PHE A 110 -5.38 2.63 6.32
N ILE A 111 -6.56 3.22 6.07
CA ILE A 111 -6.79 4.66 6.31
C ILE A 111 -6.60 4.98 7.79
N LYS A 112 -7.13 4.14 8.69
CA LYS A 112 -6.94 4.29 10.15
C LYS A 112 -5.46 4.15 10.53
N ARG A 113 -4.72 3.27 9.86
CA ARG A 113 -3.27 3.08 10.06
C ARG A 113 -2.47 4.31 9.62
N ALA A 114 -2.76 4.86 8.43
CA ALA A 114 -2.13 6.07 7.93
C ALA A 114 -2.38 7.26 8.89
N LEU A 115 -3.63 7.42 9.35
CA LEU A 115 -3.99 8.43 10.34
C LEU A 115 -3.26 8.22 11.68
N TYR A 116 -3.16 6.98 12.14
CA TYR A 116 -2.41 6.65 13.36
C TYR A 116 -0.92 7.00 13.23
N TYR A 117 -0.28 6.69 12.10
CA TYR A 117 1.12 7.04 11.85
C TYR A 117 1.32 8.55 11.77
N TRP A 118 0.43 9.26 11.09
CA TRP A 118 0.43 10.71 11.07
C TRP A 118 0.32 11.28 12.50
N ALA A 119 -0.66 10.85 13.30
CA ALA A 119 -0.90 11.36 14.65
C ALA A 119 0.27 11.05 15.60
N TYR A 120 0.84 9.85 15.49
CA TYR A 120 2.02 9.46 16.26
C TYR A 120 3.21 10.36 15.95
N ASN A 121 3.52 10.61 14.67
CA ASN A 121 4.66 11.46 14.30
C ASN A 121 4.41 12.94 14.59
N TYR A 122 3.18 13.42 14.40
CA TYR A 122 2.78 14.78 14.76
C TYR A 122 2.98 15.02 16.26
N SER A 123 2.46 14.13 17.12
CA SER A 123 2.64 14.24 18.57
C SER A 123 4.09 14.03 19.02
N SER A 124 4.84 13.14 18.36
CA SER A 124 6.25 12.87 18.68
C SER A 124 7.22 13.97 18.24
N SER A 125 6.76 14.90 17.39
CA SER A 125 7.56 16.07 17.00
C SER A 125 7.76 17.06 18.15
N LEU A 126 6.91 17.00 19.18
CA LEU A 126 6.94 17.91 20.31
C LEU A 126 7.68 17.29 21.51
N ASN A 127 8.75 17.94 21.95
CA ASN A 127 9.49 17.53 23.13
C ASN A 127 8.67 17.72 24.41
N LYS A 128 8.91 16.86 25.41
CA LYS A 128 8.23 16.97 26.71
C LYS A 128 8.51 18.33 27.36
N GLY A 129 7.47 19.10 27.60
CA GLY A 129 7.55 20.44 28.21
C GLY A 129 7.70 21.60 27.23
N ALA A 130 7.75 21.32 25.92
CA ALA A 130 7.73 22.35 24.88
C ALA A 130 6.32 22.97 24.72
N PHE A 131 6.27 24.16 24.10
CA PHE A 131 5.01 24.85 23.85
C PHE A 131 4.35 24.35 22.56
N TYR A 132 3.01 24.40 22.48
CA TYR A 132 2.27 23.84 21.34
C TYR A 132 2.47 24.58 20.01
N ASP A 133 2.98 25.81 20.02
CA ASP A 133 3.39 26.54 18.81
C ASP A 133 4.64 25.97 18.14
N GLU A 134 5.37 25.08 18.81
CA GLU A 134 6.50 24.35 18.25
C GLU A 134 6.08 23.13 17.42
N LEU A 135 4.79 22.75 17.42
CA LEU A 135 4.28 21.62 16.64
C LEU A 135 4.53 21.82 15.14
N LYS A 136 5.13 20.81 14.52
CA LYS A 136 5.51 20.86 13.11
C LYS A 136 4.49 20.16 12.22
N PRO A 137 4.16 20.72 11.04
CA PRO A 137 3.31 20.03 10.07
C PRO A 137 3.82 18.63 9.75
N THR A 138 2.90 17.68 9.61
CA THR A 138 3.22 16.30 9.21
C THR A 138 2.38 15.91 8.00
N VAL A 139 3.03 15.34 7.00
CA VAL A 139 2.45 14.90 5.74
C VAL A 139 2.69 13.41 5.59
N SER A 140 1.65 12.66 5.22
CA SER A 140 1.73 11.23 4.95
C SER A 140 1.42 10.98 3.48
N ILE A 141 2.37 10.39 2.77
CA ILE A 141 2.24 9.94 1.38
C ILE A 141 2.13 8.42 1.38
N ASN A 142 0.96 7.90 0.99
CA ASN A 142 0.66 6.49 1.02
C ASN A 142 0.48 5.97 -0.41
N ILE A 143 1.39 5.13 -0.87
CA ILE A 143 1.36 4.50 -2.18
C ILE A 143 0.73 3.12 -2.02
N THR A 144 -0.39 2.87 -2.70
CA THR A 144 -1.14 1.61 -2.53
C THR A 144 -1.30 0.87 -3.84
N ASN A 145 -1.15 -0.46 -3.80
CA ASN A 145 -1.50 -1.34 -4.91
C ASN A 145 -2.92 -1.93 -4.79
N PHE A 146 -3.80 -1.22 -4.08
CA PHE A 146 -5.21 -1.54 -3.87
C PHE A 146 -6.00 -0.23 -3.76
N ILE A 147 -7.31 -0.30 -4.04
CA ILE A 147 -8.22 0.84 -4.02
C ILE A 147 -8.72 1.05 -2.59
N LEU A 148 -8.65 2.29 -2.10
CA LEU A 148 -9.09 2.69 -0.76
C LEU A 148 -10.33 3.57 -0.76
N THR A 149 -10.42 4.42 -1.78
CA THR A 149 -11.44 5.46 -1.88
C THR A 149 -12.24 5.27 -3.17
N ASP A 150 -13.44 5.83 -3.22
CA ASP A 150 -14.30 5.85 -4.41
C ASP A 150 -13.94 6.97 -5.40
N GLU A 151 -12.96 7.82 -5.07
CA GLU A 151 -12.45 8.89 -5.92
C GLU A 151 -11.92 8.39 -7.28
N ASP A 152 -12.37 8.98 -8.39
CA ASP A 152 -11.92 8.62 -9.75
C ASP A 152 -10.60 9.30 -10.16
N LYS A 153 -9.59 9.21 -9.29
CA LYS A 153 -8.25 9.74 -9.53
C LYS A 153 -7.20 8.92 -8.82
N VAL A 154 -6.01 8.88 -9.41
CA VAL A 154 -4.85 8.14 -8.88
C VAL A 154 -4.33 8.78 -7.60
N HIS A 155 -4.41 10.10 -7.49
CA HIS A 155 -3.86 10.86 -6.38
C HIS A 155 -4.92 11.70 -5.69
N SER A 156 -5.12 11.46 -4.40
CA SER A 156 -6.02 12.21 -3.54
C SER A 156 -5.27 12.71 -2.31
N CYS A 157 -5.55 13.94 -1.87
CA CYS A 157 -5.08 14.46 -0.59
C CYS A 157 -6.25 14.88 0.29
N TYR A 158 -6.25 14.41 1.53
CA TYR A 158 -7.24 14.73 2.56
C TYR A 158 -6.60 15.62 3.62
N VAL A 159 -7.31 16.70 3.99
CA VAL A 159 -6.87 17.70 4.98
C VAL A 159 -8.04 18.12 5.89
N LEU A 160 -7.75 18.79 7.00
CA LEU A 160 -8.76 19.26 7.95
C LEU A 160 -9.45 20.54 7.45
N LYS A 161 -10.77 20.46 7.22
CA LYS A 161 -11.59 21.56 6.65
C LYS A 161 -12.86 21.80 7.45
N GLU A 162 -13.39 23.01 7.35
CA GLU A 162 -14.76 23.33 7.79
C GLU A 162 -15.78 22.67 6.84
N LEU A 163 -16.86 22.14 7.40
CA LEU A 163 -17.80 21.27 6.71
C LEU A 163 -18.58 21.96 5.57
N ASN A 164 -18.99 23.21 5.76
CA ASN A 164 -19.93 23.88 4.85
C ASN A 164 -19.21 24.63 3.72
N ASN A 165 -18.13 25.33 4.03
CA ASN A 165 -17.40 26.16 3.07
C ASN A 165 -16.05 25.55 2.63
N ASN A 166 -15.68 24.38 3.17
CA ASN A 166 -14.44 23.67 2.84
C ASN A 166 -13.15 24.48 3.11
N LYS A 167 -13.21 25.53 3.95
CA LYS A 167 -12.02 26.29 4.32
C LYS A 167 -11.09 25.39 5.14
N ILE A 168 -9.83 25.32 4.74
CA ILE A 168 -8.78 24.62 5.48
C ILE A 168 -8.61 25.30 6.84
N LEU A 169 -8.70 24.53 7.92
CA LEU A 169 -8.55 25.03 9.28
C LEU A 169 -7.07 25.33 9.58
N ILE A 170 -6.21 24.37 9.28
CA ILE A 170 -4.75 24.44 9.46
C ILE A 170 -4.06 23.45 8.53
N ASP A 171 -2.86 23.78 8.06
CA ASP A 171 -2.06 22.95 7.16
C ASP A 171 -1.02 22.09 7.92
N HIS A 172 -1.49 21.33 8.92
CA HIS A 172 -0.64 20.45 9.74
C HIS A 172 -0.91 18.97 9.50
N CYS A 173 -1.98 18.65 8.77
CA CYS A 173 -2.43 17.30 8.48
C CYS A 173 -2.75 17.17 6.99
N GLN A 174 -1.89 16.45 6.28
CA GLN A 174 -2.13 16.04 4.90
C GLN A 174 -1.94 14.53 4.79
N LEU A 175 -2.97 13.85 4.29
CA LEU A 175 -2.93 12.42 3.97
C LEU A 175 -3.09 12.27 2.45
N HIS A 176 -1.98 12.07 1.77
CA HIS A 176 -1.92 11.74 0.36
C HIS A 176 -2.07 10.23 0.16
N PHE A 177 -2.92 9.85 -0.78
CA PHE A 177 -3.11 8.48 -1.25
C PHE A 177 -2.85 8.44 -2.75
N VAL A 178 -1.83 7.67 -3.14
CA VAL A 178 -1.46 7.37 -4.53
C VAL A 178 -1.88 5.93 -4.81
N GLU A 179 -3.09 5.76 -5.34
CA GLU A 179 -3.73 4.46 -5.57
C GLU A 179 -3.40 3.94 -6.98
N LEU A 180 -2.32 3.17 -7.08
CA LEU A 180 -1.76 2.67 -8.35
C LEU A 180 -2.75 1.89 -9.24
N PRO A 181 -3.72 1.11 -8.71
CA PRO A 181 -4.69 0.42 -9.57
C PRO A 181 -5.62 1.34 -10.36
N LYS A 182 -5.81 2.59 -9.91
CA LYS A 182 -6.61 3.59 -10.64
C LYS A 182 -5.88 4.16 -11.85
N PHE A 183 -4.59 3.90 -11.98
CA PHE A 183 -3.81 4.37 -13.12
C PHE A 183 -3.96 3.42 -14.31
N ASN A 184 -4.40 3.98 -15.44
CA ASN A 184 -4.52 3.27 -16.71
C ASN A 184 -3.72 3.98 -17.82
N PHE A 185 -2.72 3.28 -18.35
CA PHE A 185 -1.86 3.75 -19.45
C PHE A 185 -2.67 4.18 -20.69
N LYS A 186 -3.83 3.55 -20.95
CA LYS A 186 -4.64 3.83 -22.14
C LYS A 186 -5.38 5.17 -22.07
N ASP A 187 -5.76 5.61 -20.87
CA ASP A 187 -6.49 6.87 -20.67
C ASP A 187 -5.56 8.09 -20.80
N ILE A 188 -4.27 7.85 -20.62
CA ILE A 188 -3.20 8.84 -20.61
C ILE A 188 -2.72 9.15 -22.03
N ASN A 189 -2.56 8.15 -22.90
CA ASN A 189 -2.17 8.37 -24.30
C ASN A 189 -3.20 9.20 -25.10
N LYS A 190 -4.45 9.33 -24.62
CA LYS A 190 -5.47 10.22 -25.21
C LYS A 190 -5.50 11.63 -24.60
N LYS A 191 -4.84 11.87 -23.47
CA LYS A 191 -4.93 13.12 -22.67
C LYS A 191 -3.58 13.83 -22.44
N ILE A 192 -2.43 13.19 -22.69
CA ILE A 192 -1.08 13.75 -22.43
C ILE A 192 -0.81 15.06 -23.17
N GLU A 193 -1.29 15.22 -24.41
CA GLU A 193 -0.97 16.41 -25.21
C GLU A 193 -1.43 17.73 -24.56
N ASN A 194 -2.40 17.67 -23.63
CA ASN A 194 -2.96 18.83 -22.92
C ASN A 194 -2.66 18.87 -21.42
N LEU A 195 -1.80 17.99 -20.90
CA LEU A 195 -1.39 18.03 -19.48
C LEU A 195 -0.18 18.96 -19.31
N ASP A 196 -0.30 19.91 -18.36
CA ASP A 196 0.81 20.76 -17.95
C ASP A 196 2.00 19.91 -17.49
N ASN A 197 3.23 20.42 -17.69
CA ASN A 197 4.47 19.70 -17.34
C ASN A 197 4.52 19.24 -15.87
N ILE A 198 3.79 19.94 -14.99
CA ILE A 198 3.64 19.64 -13.56
C ILE A 198 3.09 18.23 -13.31
N HIS A 199 2.09 17.79 -14.08
CA HIS A 199 1.52 16.45 -13.94
C HIS A 199 2.43 15.37 -14.53
N LYS A 200 3.35 15.72 -15.43
CA LYS A 200 4.21 14.73 -16.11
C LYS A 200 5.20 14.07 -15.15
N GLU A 201 5.83 14.85 -14.25
CA GLU A 201 6.78 14.31 -13.26
C GLU A 201 6.12 13.26 -12.36
N PHE A 202 4.94 13.58 -11.80
CA PHE A 202 4.16 12.66 -10.96
C PHE A 202 3.75 11.41 -11.74
N ILE A 203 3.25 11.59 -12.96
CA ILE A 203 2.84 10.47 -13.83
C ILE A 203 4.03 9.56 -14.16
N SER A 204 5.23 10.07 -14.38
CA SER A 204 6.43 9.23 -14.58
C SER A 204 6.75 8.39 -13.34
N TRP A 205 6.56 8.92 -12.13
CA TRP A 205 6.67 8.11 -10.90
C TRP A 205 5.60 7.02 -10.81
N VAL A 206 4.34 7.33 -11.15
CA VAL A 206 3.29 6.31 -11.18
C VAL A 206 3.61 5.22 -12.22
N LYS A 207 4.06 5.60 -13.41
CA LYS A 207 4.53 4.68 -14.46
C LYS A 207 5.70 3.82 -13.97
N PHE A 208 6.64 4.40 -13.23
CA PHE A 208 7.73 3.67 -12.61
C PHE A 208 7.20 2.56 -11.71
N PHE A 209 6.34 2.87 -10.73
CA PHE A 209 5.75 1.86 -9.84
C PHE A 209 4.93 0.79 -10.60
N LYS A 210 4.35 1.15 -11.75
CA LYS A 210 3.60 0.25 -12.63
C LYS A 210 4.46 -0.59 -13.59
N GLY A 211 5.78 -0.45 -13.53
CA GLY A 211 6.71 -1.25 -14.32
C GLY A 211 6.96 -0.75 -15.75
N GLU A 212 6.80 0.55 -16.01
CA GLU A 212 7.18 1.15 -17.30
C GLU A 212 8.67 0.98 -17.60
N ASP A 213 9.02 0.93 -18.89
CA ASP A 213 10.40 0.79 -19.35
C ASP A 213 11.26 1.97 -18.88
N MET A 214 12.45 1.66 -18.35
CA MET A 214 13.34 2.69 -17.77
C MET A 214 13.76 3.73 -18.80
N SER A 215 13.96 3.34 -20.07
CA SER A 215 14.36 4.26 -21.13
C SER A 215 13.26 5.27 -21.48
N ASN A 216 11.98 4.89 -21.32
CA ASN A 216 10.86 5.80 -21.48
C ASN A 216 10.80 6.78 -20.30
N LEU A 217 10.98 6.29 -19.08
CA LEU A 217 10.99 7.11 -17.87
C LEU A 217 12.10 8.17 -17.89
N ILE A 218 13.30 7.81 -18.33
CA ILE A 218 14.44 8.75 -18.47
C ILE A 218 14.13 9.88 -19.46
N LYS A 219 13.45 9.58 -20.57
CA LYS A 219 13.03 10.61 -21.54
C LYS A 219 12.00 11.58 -20.97
N GLU A 220 11.16 11.10 -20.06
CA GLU A 220 10.09 11.91 -19.43
C GLU A 220 10.61 12.74 -18.25
N ASN A 221 11.52 12.17 -17.44
CA ASN A 221 12.06 12.80 -16.26
C ASN A 221 13.51 12.32 -16.00
N THR A 222 14.46 13.25 -16.02
CA THR A 222 15.90 12.95 -15.92
C THR A 222 16.32 12.37 -14.58
N ILE A 223 15.50 12.49 -13.52
CA ILE A 223 15.78 11.82 -12.24
C ILE A 223 15.93 10.31 -12.41
N PHE A 224 15.27 9.72 -13.42
CA PHE A 224 15.30 8.28 -13.63
C PHE A 224 16.68 7.77 -14.07
N GLU A 225 17.60 8.63 -14.51
CA GLU A 225 19.01 8.24 -14.69
C GLU A 225 19.67 7.89 -13.35
N GLU A 226 19.32 8.62 -12.28
CA GLU A 226 19.80 8.34 -10.93
C GLU A 226 19.11 7.09 -10.36
N VAL A 227 17.80 6.98 -10.58
CA VAL A 227 17.01 5.79 -10.18
C VAL A 227 17.56 4.53 -10.85
N GLU A 228 17.84 4.56 -12.15
CA GLU A 228 18.41 3.43 -12.90
C GLU A 228 19.74 2.99 -12.29
N LYS A 229 20.65 3.93 -11.98
CA LYS A 229 21.93 3.62 -11.31
C LYS A 229 21.71 2.95 -9.95
N LYS A 230 20.71 3.38 -9.18
CA LYS A 230 20.38 2.76 -7.89
C LYS A 230 19.75 1.38 -8.07
N CYS A 231 18.88 1.18 -9.06
CA CYS A 231 18.36 -0.14 -9.42
C CYS A 231 19.49 -1.10 -9.79
N CYS A 232 20.43 -0.67 -10.65
CA CYS A 232 21.61 -1.45 -10.99
C CYS A 232 22.44 -1.81 -9.75
N THR A 233 22.66 -0.86 -8.85
CA THR A 233 23.44 -1.10 -7.62
C THR A 233 22.73 -2.08 -6.70
N PHE A 234 21.40 -1.98 -6.57
CA PHE A 234 20.56 -2.88 -5.79
C PHE A 234 20.63 -4.31 -6.33
N ILE A 235 20.40 -4.48 -7.64
CA ILE A 235 20.35 -5.79 -8.32
C ILE A 235 21.71 -6.51 -8.27
N ASN A 236 22.81 -5.76 -8.33
CA ASN A 236 24.16 -6.34 -8.28
C ASN A 236 24.69 -6.57 -6.86
N ASN A 237 23.91 -6.28 -5.81
CA ASN A 237 24.30 -6.48 -4.42
C ASN A 237 23.68 -7.78 -3.86
N THR A 238 24.46 -8.86 -3.81
CA THR A 238 23.97 -10.20 -3.43
C THR A 238 23.27 -10.23 -2.06
N PRO A 239 23.85 -9.72 -0.95
CA PRO A 239 23.16 -9.71 0.33
C PRO A 239 21.82 -8.95 0.35
N VAL A 240 21.72 -7.87 -0.42
CA VAL A 240 20.48 -7.09 -0.55
C VAL A 240 19.45 -7.87 -1.37
N MET A 241 19.88 -8.51 -2.46
CA MET A 241 19.01 -9.29 -3.33
C MET A 241 18.43 -10.54 -2.66
N ASP A 242 19.17 -11.21 -1.78
CA ASP A 242 18.65 -12.36 -1.04
C ASP A 242 17.47 -11.97 -0.13
N LYS A 243 17.57 -10.81 0.53
CA LYS A 243 16.47 -10.27 1.36
C LYS A 243 15.28 -9.82 0.52
N TYR A 244 15.53 -9.16 -0.60
CA TYR A 244 14.48 -8.83 -1.55
C TYR A 244 13.71 -10.08 -2.01
N LYS A 245 14.42 -11.13 -2.44
CA LYS A 245 13.81 -12.40 -2.87
C LYS A 245 13.05 -13.07 -1.73
N LYS A 246 13.58 -13.04 -0.50
CA LYS A 246 12.86 -13.53 0.68
C LYS A 246 11.54 -12.78 0.88
N ARG A 247 11.54 -11.45 0.77
CA ARG A 247 10.33 -10.63 0.88
C ARG A 247 9.31 -10.94 -0.22
N GLU A 248 9.75 -11.20 -1.45
CA GLU A 248 8.87 -11.66 -2.53
C GLU A 248 8.26 -13.05 -2.24
N VAL A 249 9.04 -13.97 -1.68
CA VAL A 249 8.55 -15.31 -1.27
C VAL A 249 7.53 -15.20 -0.13
N ASP A 250 7.83 -14.43 0.91
CA ASP A 250 6.93 -14.19 2.05
C ASP A 250 5.61 -13.57 1.56
N THR A 251 5.72 -12.60 0.66
CA THR A 251 4.59 -11.97 -0.02
C THR A 251 3.77 -13.03 -0.75
N TYR A 252 4.36 -13.82 -1.64
CA TYR A 252 3.66 -14.86 -2.39
C TYR A 252 2.90 -15.86 -1.51
N PHE A 253 3.55 -16.38 -0.46
CA PHE A 253 2.91 -17.35 0.43
C PHE A 253 1.77 -16.76 1.23
N PHE A 254 1.89 -15.50 1.66
CA PHE A 254 0.79 -14.83 2.32
C PHE A 254 -0.42 -14.68 1.39
N ASP A 255 -0.23 -14.25 0.14
CA ASP A 255 -1.33 -14.17 -0.85
C ASP A 255 -1.97 -15.54 -1.03
N LYS A 256 -1.14 -16.58 -1.12
CA LYS A 256 -1.64 -17.93 -1.31
C LYS A 256 -2.47 -18.42 -0.12
N SER A 257 -2.02 -18.13 1.10
CA SER A 257 -2.77 -18.44 2.31
C SER A 257 -4.11 -17.72 2.32
N LEU A 258 -4.11 -16.41 2.03
CA LEU A 258 -5.33 -15.61 1.99
C LEU A 258 -6.32 -16.11 0.93
N GLU A 259 -5.84 -16.46 -0.27
CA GLU A 259 -6.66 -17.06 -1.33
C GLU A 259 -7.34 -18.36 -0.85
N LEU A 260 -6.59 -19.23 -0.17
CA LEU A 260 -7.10 -20.49 0.37
C LEU A 260 -8.12 -20.26 1.49
N ASP A 261 -7.85 -19.33 2.39
CA ASP A 261 -8.76 -18.97 3.48
C ASP A 261 -10.08 -18.39 2.94
N LEU A 262 -10.01 -17.49 1.94
CA LEU A 262 -11.18 -16.94 1.27
C LEU A 262 -11.98 -18.01 0.54
N LYS A 263 -11.31 -18.96 -0.12
CA LYS A 263 -11.98 -20.09 -0.78
C LYS A 263 -12.73 -20.95 0.23
N LYS A 264 -12.09 -21.32 1.34
CA LYS A 264 -12.69 -22.11 2.41
C LYS A 264 -13.87 -21.37 3.06
N ALA A 265 -13.72 -20.09 3.37
CA ALA A 265 -14.79 -19.26 3.92
C ALA A 265 -15.99 -19.17 2.97
N LYS A 266 -15.76 -19.11 1.66
CA LYS A 266 -16.83 -19.13 0.65
C LYS A 266 -17.55 -20.48 0.61
N GLU A 267 -16.81 -21.59 0.66
CA GLU A 267 -17.39 -22.95 0.68
C GLU A 267 -18.25 -23.15 1.95
N GLU A 268 -17.72 -22.81 3.12
CA GLU A 268 -18.46 -22.86 4.40
C GLU A 268 -19.70 -21.96 4.38
N GLY A 269 -19.60 -20.76 3.79
CA GLY A 269 -20.73 -19.84 3.64
C GLY A 269 -21.84 -20.37 2.74
N ILE A 270 -21.49 -21.07 1.65
CA ILE A 270 -22.47 -21.74 0.77
C ILE A 270 -23.15 -22.88 1.51
N GLU A 271 -22.38 -23.76 2.15
CA GLU A 271 -22.92 -24.91 2.91
C GLU A 271 -23.87 -24.43 4.02
N GLN A 272 -23.47 -23.42 4.79
CA GLN A 272 -24.31 -22.83 5.83
C GLN A 272 -25.57 -22.18 5.25
N GLY A 273 -25.48 -21.54 4.08
CA GLY A 273 -26.61 -20.98 3.35
C GLY A 273 -27.61 -22.03 2.90
N GLU A 274 -27.14 -23.13 2.32
CA GLU A 274 -27.97 -24.27 1.92
C GLU A 274 -28.67 -24.92 3.12
N LYS A 275 -27.93 -25.14 4.20
CA LYS A 275 -28.48 -25.66 5.46
C LYS A 275 -29.54 -24.73 6.05
N ASN A 276 -29.28 -23.42 6.10
CA ASN A 276 -30.25 -22.44 6.60
C ASN A 276 -31.51 -22.41 5.74
N LYS A 277 -31.38 -22.55 4.41
CA LYS A 277 -32.51 -22.63 3.49
C LYS A 277 -33.33 -23.91 3.72
N ALA A 278 -32.68 -25.05 3.84
CA ALA A 278 -33.32 -26.34 4.15
C ALA A 278 -34.10 -26.26 5.47
N ILE A 279 -33.50 -25.69 6.52
CA ILE A 279 -34.15 -25.47 7.82
C ILE A 279 -35.38 -24.54 7.70
N SER A 280 -35.25 -23.42 6.97
CA SER A 280 -36.36 -22.49 6.74
C SER A 280 -37.51 -23.14 5.98
N MET A 281 -37.21 -23.91 4.93
CA MET A 281 -38.20 -24.69 4.19
C MET A 281 -38.89 -25.73 5.08
N ALA A 282 -38.12 -26.49 5.86
CA ALA A 282 -38.66 -27.50 6.78
C ALA A 282 -39.58 -26.89 7.83
N LYS A 283 -39.24 -25.73 8.41
CA LYS A 283 -40.13 -24.99 9.34
C LYS A 283 -41.45 -24.61 8.68
N ASN A 284 -41.39 -24.08 7.46
CA ASN A 284 -42.60 -23.67 6.72
C ASN A 284 -43.48 -24.86 6.32
N MET A 285 -42.88 -26.00 5.93
CA MET A 285 -43.62 -27.22 5.60
C MET A 285 -44.23 -27.86 6.85
N LYS A 286 -43.49 -27.89 7.96
CA LYS A 286 -43.96 -28.39 9.25
C LYS A 286 -45.13 -27.56 9.79
N ALA A 287 -45.07 -26.23 9.66
CA ALA A 287 -46.17 -25.33 10.03
C ALA A 287 -47.44 -25.51 9.18
N ARG A 288 -47.35 -26.26 8.07
CA ARG A 288 -48.49 -26.64 7.21
C ARG A 288 -48.88 -28.11 7.37
N ASP A 289 -48.43 -28.75 8.46
CA ASP A 289 -48.72 -30.15 8.81
C ASP A 289 -48.35 -31.16 7.70
N MET A 290 -47.31 -30.86 6.92
CA MET A 290 -46.80 -31.78 5.90
C MET A 290 -46.11 -32.99 6.55
N ASP A 291 -46.21 -34.17 5.92
CA ASP A 291 -45.61 -35.40 6.44
C ASP A 291 -44.10 -35.28 6.65
N LEU A 292 -43.61 -35.77 7.79
CA LEU A 292 -42.21 -35.62 8.19
C LEU A 292 -41.24 -36.35 7.24
N ASN A 293 -41.65 -37.47 6.62
CA ASN A 293 -40.79 -38.17 5.66
C ASN A 293 -40.70 -37.37 4.35
N LEU A 294 -41.82 -36.77 3.90
CA LEU A 294 -41.82 -35.88 2.74
C LEU A 294 -40.98 -34.62 2.97
N ILE A 295 -41.03 -34.01 4.16
CA ILE A 295 -40.16 -32.88 4.51
C ILE A 295 -38.69 -33.32 4.50
N SER A 296 -38.39 -34.50 5.03
CA SER A 296 -37.03 -35.07 5.02
C SER A 296 -36.51 -35.27 3.60
N GLU A 297 -37.34 -35.82 2.70
CA GLU A 297 -37.00 -36.00 1.29
C GLU A 297 -36.75 -34.67 0.57
N LEU A 298 -37.62 -33.66 0.77
CA LEU A 298 -37.54 -32.38 0.07
C LEU A 298 -36.43 -31.45 0.56
N THR A 299 -36.01 -31.58 1.82
CA THR A 299 -35.05 -30.67 2.45
C THR A 299 -33.69 -31.32 2.70
N GLY A 300 -33.60 -32.64 2.62
CA GLY A 300 -32.38 -33.40 2.96
C GLY A 300 -32.06 -33.46 4.45
N LEU A 301 -32.89 -32.88 5.32
CA LEU A 301 -32.74 -32.94 6.77
C LEU A 301 -33.23 -34.29 7.30
N SER A 302 -32.59 -34.79 8.35
CA SER A 302 -33.08 -35.99 9.03
C SER A 302 -34.40 -35.72 9.75
N ILE A 303 -35.22 -36.76 9.92
CA ILE A 303 -36.48 -36.67 10.68
C ILE A 303 -36.24 -36.16 12.11
N GLU A 304 -35.12 -36.51 12.74
CA GLU A 304 -34.77 -35.99 14.07
C GLU A 304 -34.51 -34.50 14.07
N GLU A 305 -33.79 -33.98 13.07
CA GLU A 305 -33.56 -32.55 12.91
C GLU A 305 -34.88 -31.82 12.70
N ILE A 306 -35.76 -32.32 11.83
CA ILE A 306 -37.09 -31.72 11.56
C ILE A 306 -37.97 -31.73 12.81
N LYS A 307 -37.94 -32.79 13.63
CA LYS A 307 -38.68 -32.84 14.89
C LYS A 307 -38.23 -31.77 15.88
N LYS A 308 -36.94 -31.42 15.89
CA LYS A 308 -36.34 -30.39 16.75
C LYS A 308 -36.57 -28.94 16.27
N LEU A 309 -36.97 -28.74 15.00
CA LEU A 309 -37.29 -27.41 14.43
C LEU A 309 -38.62 -26.84 14.93
#